data_AF-A0AAP0BIS2-F1
#
_entry.id   AF-A0AAP0BIS2-F1
#
_cell.length_a   1.000
_cell.length_b   1.000
_cell.length_c   1.000
_cell.angle_alpha   90.00
_cell.angle_beta   90.00
_cell.angle_gamma   90.00
#
_symmetry.space_group_name_H-M   'P 1'
#
loop_
_entity.id
_entity.type
_entity.pdbx_description
1 polymer ?
#
loop_
_entity_poly.entity_id
_entity_poly.type
_entity_poly.pdbx_seq_one_letter_code
_entity_poly.pdbx_strand_id
1 'polypeptide(L)'
;MDVLATTYSPIPALRGGGGSRGAAVFPSNQHHLLKSPFSYPYLFVSKPSSSLSFSSKSLSQPPPTTLAGQSHHKGAATGYAAALIDFSRRNGSTAFNAIIRDVRRLTIAVAEVLEDHSMNDEEQDDAIRGVVGRAGFDRRLVALVRMVTTKGKGPGAIAGVLKEFWRMWGEMNAAAEGMEVVVASERKMRVEELAKIAGEMQRARGVDLVKIKHLFVERDMDISRV
;
A
#
# COMPACT_ATOMS: atom_id res chain seq x y z
N MET A 1 -38.32 14.84 -7.84
CA MET A 1 -37.48 14.08 -6.89
C MET A 1 -36.07 14.36 -7.33
N ASP A 2 -35.53 15.47 -6.85
CA ASP A 2 -34.33 16.06 -7.42
C ASP A 2 -33.22 16.00 -6.38
N VAL A 3 -32.22 15.18 -6.67
CA VAL A 3 -31.10 14.88 -5.78
C VAL A 3 -29.96 15.83 -6.14
N LEU A 4 -29.77 16.88 -5.34
CA LEU A 4 -28.60 17.75 -5.47
C LEU A 4 -27.51 17.32 -4.49
N ALA A 5 -26.55 16.54 -4.99
CA ALA A 5 -25.33 16.20 -4.28
C ALA A 5 -24.36 17.38 -4.31
N THR A 6 -24.21 18.08 -3.19
CA THR A 6 -23.14 19.10 -3.04
C THR A 6 -21.93 18.45 -2.38
N THR A 7 -20.89 18.17 -3.15
CA THR A 7 -19.58 17.70 -2.67
C THR A 7 -18.69 18.90 -2.40
N TYR A 8 -18.13 19.02 -1.19
CA TYR A 8 -17.20 20.09 -0.83
C TYR A 8 -15.81 19.51 -0.54
N SER A 9 -14.75 20.16 -1.03
CA SER A 9 -13.35 19.84 -0.75
C SER A 9 -12.60 21.12 -0.37
N PRO A 10 -11.80 21.13 0.71
CA PRO A 10 -11.04 22.31 1.11
C PRO A 10 -9.76 22.49 0.27
N ILE A 11 -9.49 23.76 -0.09
CA ILE A 11 -8.33 24.22 -0.87
C ILE A 11 -7.12 24.46 0.05
N PRO A 12 -5.91 23.99 -0.28
CA PRO A 12 -4.69 24.41 0.41
C PRO A 12 -4.16 25.76 -0.14
N ALA A 13 -3.80 26.64 0.78
CA ALA A 13 -3.30 27.99 0.52
C ALA A 13 -1.91 28.01 -0.14
N LEU A 14 -1.74 28.89 -1.14
CA LEU A 14 -0.46 29.27 -1.77
C LEU A 14 -0.06 30.70 -1.34
N ARG A 15 1.13 30.85 -0.76
CA ARG A 15 2.00 32.07 -0.78
C ARG A 15 3.24 31.75 0.06
N GLY A 16 4.49 31.81 -0.41
CA GLY A 16 5.28 32.83 -1.10
C GLY A 16 6.66 32.82 -0.37
N GLY A 17 7.85 33.15 -0.87
CA GLY A 17 8.39 33.79 -2.06
C GLY A 17 9.78 34.33 -1.65
N GLY A 18 10.77 34.33 -2.56
CA GLY A 18 12.11 34.91 -2.38
C GLY A 18 13.19 33.86 -2.15
N GLY A 19 14.29 33.74 -2.90
CA GLY A 19 14.96 34.65 -3.83
C GLY A 19 16.37 34.91 -3.30
N SER A 20 17.41 34.36 -3.94
CA SER A 20 18.64 35.09 -4.33
C SER A 20 19.77 34.20 -4.83
N ARG A 21 20.56 34.83 -5.71
CA ARG A 21 21.64 34.37 -6.57
C ARG A 21 22.93 34.08 -5.79
N GLY A 22 23.76 33.20 -6.31
CA GLY A 22 25.18 33.10 -5.95
C GLY A 22 25.92 32.17 -6.91
N ALA A 23 26.74 32.75 -7.78
CA ALA A 23 27.61 32.06 -8.73
C ALA A 23 29.04 31.96 -8.17
N ALA A 24 29.72 30.82 -8.39
CA ALA A 24 31.18 30.67 -8.47
C ALA A 24 31.46 29.24 -8.98
N VAL A 25 31.91 29.05 -10.23
CA VAL A 25 33.32 28.97 -10.68
C VAL A 25 34.01 27.66 -10.26
N PHE A 26 34.34 26.86 -11.28
CA PHE A 26 35.15 25.62 -11.23
C PHE A 26 36.61 25.90 -10.82
N PRO A 27 37.35 24.86 -10.42
CA PRO A 27 38.33 24.39 -11.40
C PRO A 27 38.42 22.87 -11.57
N SER A 28 38.82 22.56 -12.80
CA SER A 28 39.37 21.32 -13.33
C SER A 28 40.56 20.80 -12.53
N ASN A 29 40.67 19.47 -12.40
CA ASN A 29 41.93 18.76 -12.59
C ASN A 29 41.65 17.29 -12.97
N GLN A 30 42.10 16.94 -14.17
CA GLN A 30 42.24 15.57 -14.64
C GLN A 30 43.61 15.01 -14.24
N HIS A 31 43.85 13.76 -14.65
CA HIS A 31 45.06 12.94 -14.57
C HIS A 31 45.12 12.06 -13.28
N HIS A 32 45.39 10.75 -13.28
CA HIS A 32 46.05 9.83 -14.22
C HIS A 32 45.56 8.38 -14.04
N LEU A 33 45.48 7.64 -15.16
CA LEU A 33 45.82 6.22 -15.41
C LEU A 33 46.10 5.26 -14.22
N LEU A 34 45.43 4.09 -14.20
CA LEU A 34 46.05 2.73 -14.40
C LEU A 34 45.05 1.56 -14.13
N LYS A 35 44.82 0.78 -15.19
CA LYS A 35 44.81 -0.71 -15.31
C LYS A 35 44.05 -1.59 -14.27
N SER A 36 43.01 -2.22 -14.81
CA SER A 36 42.45 -3.59 -14.69
C SER A 36 43.37 -4.76 -14.21
N PRO A 37 42.92 -6.06 -14.24
CA PRO A 37 41.92 -6.80 -13.44
C PRO A 37 42.56 -8.10 -12.81
N PHE A 38 41.73 -9.01 -12.27
CA PHE A 38 41.97 -10.44 -11.98
C PHE A 38 42.61 -10.94 -10.65
N SER A 39 41.86 -11.87 -10.05
CA SER A 39 42.25 -13.20 -9.55
C SER A 39 42.68 -13.41 -8.08
N TYR A 40 42.01 -14.40 -7.49
CA TYR A 40 42.16 -15.01 -6.15
C TYR A 40 43.53 -15.67 -5.91
N PRO A 41 43.88 -15.97 -4.65
CA PRO A 41 43.67 -17.35 -4.19
C PRO A 41 43.12 -17.50 -2.75
N TYR A 42 42.47 -18.65 -2.55
CA TYR A 42 42.09 -19.25 -1.28
C TYR A 42 43.28 -19.44 -0.33
N LEU A 43 43.12 -19.13 0.96
CA LEU A 43 43.80 -19.81 2.05
C LEU A 43 42.88 -20.01 3.26
N PHE A 44 42.68 -21.27 3.60
CA PHE A 44 42.13 -21.77 4.86
C PHE A 44 42.97 -21.26 6.03
N VAL A 45 42.37 -20.63 7.04
CA VAL A 45 42.92 -20.55 8.40
C VAL A 45 41.80 -20.72 9.43
N SER A 46 42.10 -21.57 10.39
CA SER A 46 41.26 -22.20 11.41
C SER A 46 40.66 -21.25 12.45
N LYS A 47 39.57 -21.72 13.06
CA LYS A 47 38.91 -21.23 14.30
C LYS A 47 39.91 -20.75 15.37
N PRO A 48 39.47 -19.76 16.16
CA PRO A 48 39.34 -20.02 17.59
C PRO A 48 37.93 -19.73 18.12
N SER A 49 37.48 -20.64 18.97
CA SER A 49 36.33 -20.50 19.86
C SER A 49 36.48 -19.24 20.71
N SER A 50 35.49 -18.36 20.69
CA SER A 50 35.30 -17.33 21.71
C SER A 50 33.80 -17.16 21.93
N SER A 51 33.33 -17.80 23.00
CA SER A 51 31.99 -17.62 23.57
C SER A 51 31.88 -16.19 24.09
N LEU A 52 31.16 -15.33 23.38
CA LEU A 52 30.71 -14.04 23.89
C LEU A 52 29.22 -14.16 24.20
N SER A 53 28.95 -14.30 25.49
CA SER A 53 27.62 -14.24 26.10
C SER A 53 26.99 -12.87 25.82
N PHE A 54 26.01 -12.81 24.93
CA PHE A 54 25.17 -11.63 24.78
C PHE A 54 24.11 -11.61 25.87
N SER A 55 24.28 -10.66 26.79
CA SER A 55 23.30 -10.28 27.80
C SER A 55 22.07 -9.68 27.11
N SER A 56 20.94 -10.36 27.21
CA SER A 56 19.64 -9.94 26.70
C SER A 56 19.14 -8.70 27.45
N LYS A 57 19.30 -7.51 26.87
CA LYS A 57 18.52 -6.34 27.27
C LYS A 57 17.10 -6.49 26.71
N SER A 58 16.17 -6.77 27.62
CA SER A 58 14.72 -6.79 27.39
C SER A 58 14.26 -5.46 26.77
N LEU A 59 13.90 -5.49 25.50
CA LEU A 59 13.09 -4.46 24.85
C LEU A 59 11.67 -5.00 24.78
N SER A 60 10.76 -4.23 25.38
CA SER A 60 9.34 -4.49 25.49
C SER A 60 8.71 -4.94 24.17
N GLN A 61 8.39 -6.22 24.11
CA GLN A 61 7.66 -6.85 23.01
C GLN A 61 6.17 -6.49 23.14
N PRO A 62 5.47 -6.03 22.08
CA PRO A 62 4.03 -5.90 22.11
C PRO A 62 3.39 -7.31 22.24
N PRO A 63 2.19 -7.43 22.85
CA PRO A 63 1.65 -8.72 23.26
C PRO A 63 1.45 -9.64 22.04
N PRO A 64 1.92 -10.90 22.11
CA PRO A 64 1.65 -11.89 21.07
C PRO A 64 0.17 -12.24 21.13
N THR A 65 -0.61 -11.79 20.14
CA THR A 65 -1.98 -12.26 19.98
C THR A 65 -1.91 -13.73 19.58
N THR A 66 -2.34 -14.58 20.50
CA THR A 66 -2.46 -16.03 20.36
C THR A 66 -3.37 -16.39 19.19
N LEU A 67 -2.77 -16.89 18.11
CA LEU A 67 -3.41 -17.82 17.16
C LEU A 67 -2.35 -18.84 16.78
N ALA A 68 -2.24 -19.88 17.62
CA ALA A 68 -1.50 -21.10 17.30
C ALA A 68 -2.03 -21.64 15.95
N GLY A 69 -1.12 -21.84 14.99
CA GLY A 69 -1.44 -22.32 13.64
C GLY A 69 -1.18 -21.33 12.50
N GLN A 70 -0.46 -20.23 12.71
CA GLN A 70 -0.04 -19.40 11.59
C GLN A 70 1.13 -20.05 10.85
N SER A 71 0.82 -20.65 9.70
CA SER A 71 1.81 -21.08 8.73
C SER A 71 2.84 -19.97 8.53
N HIS A 72 4.14 -20.31 8.53
CA HIS A 72 5.22 -19.36 8.27
C HIS A 72 4.99 -18.54 6.98
N HIS A 73 4.17 -19.06 6.07
CA HIS A 73 3.73 -18.41 4.84
C HIS A 73 2.85 -17.19 5.06
N LYS A 74 1.98 -17.15 6.08
CA LYS A 74 1.10 -15.99 6.33
C LYS A 74 1.92 -14.74 6.72
N GLY A 75 2.93 -14.91 7.56
CA GLY A 75 3.85 -13.82 7.94
C GLY A 75 4.67 -13.33 6.75
N ALA A 76 5.21 -14.24 5.94
CA ALA A 76 5.96 -13.88 4.74
C ALA A 76 5.09 -13.20 3.67
N ALA A 77 3.87 -13.68 3.45
CA ALA A 77 2.92 -13.11 2.51
C ALA A 77 2.54 -11.67 2.88
N THR A 78 2.25 -11.45 4.17
CA THR A 78 1.99 -10.10 4.72
C THR A 78 3.18 -9.18 4.47
N GLY A 79 4.42 -9.63 4.74
CA GLY A 79 5.62 -8.83 4.53
C GLY A 79 5.85 -8.43 3.06
N TYR A 80 5.64 -9.37 2.13
CA TYR A 80 5.72 -9.07 0.70
C TYR A 80 4.62 -8.12 0.22
N ALA A 81 3.39 -8.30 0.69
CA ALA A 81 2.28 -7.40 0.39
C ALA A 81 2.52 -5.97 0.92
N ALA A 82 3.01 -5.86 2.15
CA ALA A 82 3.37 -4.58 2.75
C ALA A 82 4.48 -3.88 1.96
N ALA A 83 5.50 -4.63 1.52
CA ALA A 83 6.56 -4.08 0.68
C ALA A 83 6.01 -3.55 -0.66
N LEU A 84 5.12 -4.31 -1.33
CA LEU A 84 4.47 -3.82 -2.55
C LEU A 84 3.73 -2.50 -2.31
N ILE A 85 2.93 -2.39 -1.26
CA ILE A 85 2.19 -1.17 -0.94
C ILE A 85 3.14 0.00 -0.65
N ASP A 86 4.15 -0.20 0.19
CA ASP A 86 5.10 0.85 0.58
C ASP A 86 5.89 1.38 -0.63
N PHE A 87 6.46 0.48 -1.44
CA PHE A 87 7.19 0.86 -2.65
C PHE A 87 6.32 1.64 -3.64
N SER A 88 5.05 1.27 -3.75
CA SER A 88 4.15 1.87 -4.70
C SER A 88 3.69 3.26 -4.25
N ARG A 89 3.49 3.46 -2.94
CA ARG A 89 3.17 4.78 -2.35
C ARG A 89 4.32 5.78 -2.48
N ARG A 90 5.56 5.35 -2.27
CA ARG A 90 6.76 6.21 -2.39
C ARG A 90 6.95 6.77 -3.80
N ASN A 91 6.41 6.09 -4.82
CA ASN A 91 6.51 6.49 -6.21
C ASN A 91 5.32 7.34 -6.71
N GLY A 92 4.40 7.73 -5.83
CA GLY A 92 3.25 8.58 -6.13
C GLY A 92 2.02 7.84 -6.65
N SER A 93 0.90 8.55 -6.74
CA SER A 93 -0.43 7.99 -7.02
C SER A 93 -0.51 7.25 -8.37
N THR A 94 0.15 7.75 -9.42
CA THR A 94 0.14 7.13 -10.75
C THR A 94 0.78 5.74 -10.74
N ALA A 95 1.95 5.60 -10.11
CA ALA A 95 2.66 4.32 -9.99
C ALA A 95 1.87 3.35 -9.11
N PHE A 96 1.23 3.86 -8.06
CA PHE A 96 0.37 3.09 -7.20
C PHE A 96 -0.85 2.51 -7.91
N ASN A 97 -1.57 3.33 -8.68
CA ASN A 97 -2.71 2.89 -9.50
C ASN A 97 -2.30 1.86 -10.56
N ALA A 98 -1.12 2.03 -11.16
CA ALA A 98 -0.58 1.04 -12.10
C ALA A 98 -0.36 -0.32 -11.42
N ILE A 99 0.22 -0.33 -10.21
CA ILE A 99 0.45 -1.57 -9.46
C ILE A 99 -0.85 -2.22 -9.02
N ILE A 100 -1.88 -1.47 -8.60
CA ILE A 100 -3.19 -2.03 -8.26
C ILE A 100 -3.82 -2.74 -9.47
N ARG A 101 -3.77 -2.09 -10.65
CA ARG A 101 -4.26 -2.69 -11.90
C ARG A 101 -3.50 -3.99 -12.22
N ASP A 102 -2.19 -3.98 -12.03
CA ASP A 102 -1.32 -5.13 -12.29
C ASP A 102 -1.58 -6.27 -11.31
N VAL A 103 -1.73 -5.99 -10.02
CA VAL A 103 -2.11 -6.97 -9.01
C VAL A 103 -3.49 -7.57 -9.30
N ARG A 104 -4.45 -6.77 -9.79
CA ARG A 104 -5.77 -7.27 -10.21
C ARG A 104 -5.68 -8.24 -11.38
N ARG A 105 -4.95 -7.86 -12.43
CA ARG A 105 -4.70 -8.75 -13.58
C ARG A 105 -4.03 -10.05 -13.16
N LEU A 106 -3.04 -9.97 -12.27
CA LEU A 106 -2.33 -11.14 -11.77
C LEU A 106 -3.21 -12.03 -10.88
N THR A 107 -4.09 -11.44 -10.07
CA THR A 107 -5.03 -12.20 -9.22
C THR A 107 -5.94 -13.08 -10.05
N ILE A 108 -6.48 -12.54 -11.16
CA ILE A 108 -7.34 -13.29 -12.07
C ILE A 108 -6.55 -14.44 -12.71
N ALA A 109 -5.39 -14.15 -13.29
CA ALA A 109 -4.58 -15.17 -13.96
C ALA A 109 -4.08 -16.27 -12.99
N VAL A 110 -3.73 -15.92 -11.75
CA VAL A 110 -3.33 -16.91 -10.74
C VAL A 110 -4.52 -17.78 -10.33
N ALA A 111 -5.73 -17.22 -10.22
CA ALA A 111 -6.93 -18.01 -9.94
C ALA A 111 -7.21 -19.00 -11.08
N GLU A 112 -7.16 -18.56 -12.34
CA GLU A 112 -7.34 -19.42 -13.51
C GLU A 112 -6.34 -20.57 -13.55
N VAL A 113 -5.06 -20.32 -13.21
CA VAL A 113 -4.03 -21.37 -13.14
C VAL A 113 -4.28 -22.34 -11.99
N LEU A 114 -4.71 -21.85 -10.83
CA LEU A 114 -4.95 -22.69 -9.64
C LEU A 114 -6.22 -23.54 -9.76
N GLU A 115 -7.21 -23.09 -10.55
CA GLU A 115 -8.43 -23.85 -10.85
C GLU A 115 -8.18 -24.98 -11.86
N ASP A 116 -7.07 -24.93 -12.60
CA ASP A 116 -6.67 -26.02 -13.49
C ASP A 116 -6.04 -27.18 -12.71
N HIS A 117 -6.87 -28.17 -12.39
CA HIS A 117 -6.48 -29.40 -11.71
C HIS A 117 -5.64 -30.37 -12.57
N SER A 118 -5.42 -30.06 -13.85
CA SER A 118 -4.56 -30.89 -14.71
C SER A 118 -3.07 -30.59 -14.51
N MET A 119 -2.74 -29.44 -13.91
CA MET A 119 -1.37 -29.01 -13.66
C MET A 119 -0.91 -29.41 -12.26
N ASN A 120 0.35 -29.84 -12.15
CA ASN A 120 1.02 -29.95 -10.85
C ASN A 120 1.57 -28.59 -10.37
N ASP A 121 2.06 -28.52 -9.13
CA ASP A 121 2.56 -27.27 -8.54
C ASP A 121 3.70 -26.62 -9.33
N GLU A 122 4.59 -27.41 -9.95
CA GLU A 122 5.70 -26.89 -10.77
C GLU A 122 5.18 -26.30 -12.08
N GLU A 123 4.24 -26.98 -12.74
CA GLU A 123 3.58 -26.51 -13.96
C GLU A 123 2.77 -25.24 -13.70
N GLN A 124 2.09 -25.15 -12.55
CA GLN A 124 1.39 -23.95 -12.11
C GLN A 124 2.36 -22.79 -11.85
N ASP A 125 3.47 -23.03 -11.16
CA ASP A 125 4.50 -22.01 -10.93
C ASP A 125 5.11 -21.52 -12.26
N ASP A 126 5.31 -22.41 -13.22
CA ASP A 126 5.80 -22.09 -14.56
C ASP A 126 4.80 -21.27 -15.36
N ALA A 127 3.51 -21.65 -15.31
CA ALA A 127 2.43 -20.89 -15.93
C ALA A 127 2.31 -19.48 -15.35
N ILE A 128 2.36 -19.33 -14.01
CA ILE A 128 2.33 -18.03 -13.32
C ILE A 128 3.54 -17.17 -13.73
N ARG A 129 4.74 -17.75 -13.81
CA ARG A 129 5.92 -17.02 -14.33
C ARG A 129 5.74 -16.62 -15.80
N GLY A 130 5.12 -17.48 -16.61
CA GLY A 130 4.81 -17.22 -18.01
C GLY A 130 3.87 -16.03 -18.20
N VAL A 131 2.82 -15.96 -17.39
CA VAL A 131 1.86 -14.83 -17.36
C VAL A 131 2.60 -13.52 -17.13
N VAL A 132 3.42 -13.45 -16.07
CA VAL A 132 4.11 -12.20 -15.73
C VAL A 132 5.22 -11.83 -16.70
N GLY A 133 5.81 -12.82 -17.37
CA GLY A 133 6.84 -12.60 -18.39
C GLY A 133 6.30 -11.98 -19.68
N ARG A 134 5.01 -12.19 -20.01
CA ARG A 134 4.42 -11.77 -21.30
C ARG A 134 3.55 -10.51 -21.20
N ALA A 135 2.92 -10.24 -20.06
CA ALA A 135 1.79 -9.30 -20.00
C ALA A 135 2.11 -7.86 -19.53
N GLY A 136 3.37 -7.43 -19.65
CA GLY A 136 3.75 -6.02 -19.43
C GLY A 136 3.44 -5.53 -18.01
N PHE A 137 3.68 -6.38 -17.01
CA PHE A 137 3.52 -6.04 -15.60
C PHE A 137 4.65 -5.15 -15.10
N ASP A 138 4.39 -4.40 -14.03
CA ASP A 138 5.42 -3.68 -13.30
C ASP A 138 6.58 -4.62 -12.92
N ARG A 139 7.80 -4.17 -13.21
CA ARG A 139 9.04 -4.94 -13.00
C ARG A 139 9.18 -5.49 -11.58
N ARG A 140 8.65 -4.78 -10.57
CA ARG A 140 8.73 -5.16 -9.16
C ARG A 140 7.78 -6.32 -8.88
N LEU A 141 6.58 -6.29 -9.46
CA LEU A 141 5.64 -7.39 -9.37
C LEU A 141 6.20 -8.64 -10.07
N VAL A 142 6.80 -8.48 -11.25
CA VAL A 142 7.48 -9.58 -11.95
C VAL A 142 8.61 -10.17 -11.10
N ALA A 143 9.45 -9.32 -10.50
CA ALA A 143 10.56 -9.76 -9.65
C ALA A 143 10.07 -10.50 -8.40
N LEU A 144 9.00 -10.02 -7.78
CA LEU A 144 8.37 -10.69 -6.63
C LEU A 144 7.85 -12.07 -7.01
N VAL A 145 7.10 -12.17 -8.11
CA VAL A 145 6.57 -13.46 -8.57
C VAL A 145 7.70 -14.44 -8.82
N ARG A 146 8.71 -14.04 -9.60
CA ARG A 146 9.90 -14.87 -9.85
C ARG A 146 10.58 -15.31 -8.56
N MET A 147 10.77 -14.40 -7.59
CA MET A 147 11.40 -14.74 -6.32
C MET A 147 10.58 -15.73 -5.49
N VAL A 148 9.25 -15.61 -5.49
CA VAL A 148 8.39 -16.47 -4.65
C VAL A 148 8.28 -17.87 -5.25
N THR A 149 8.10 -17.97 -6.58
CA THR A 149 8.04 -19.27 -7.27
C THR A 149 9.41 -19.98 -7.27
N THR A 150 10.52 -19.26 -7.48
CA THR A 150 11.88 -19.88 -7.45
C THR A 150 12.29 -20.42 -6.08
N LYS A 151 11.67 -19.94 -5.00
CA LYS A 151 11.93 -20.42 -3.63
C LYS A 151 11.18 -21.71 -3.30
N GLY A 152 10.53 -22.36 -4.28
CA GLY A 152 9.79 -23.60 -4.10
C GLY A 152 8.67 -23.47 -3.09
N LYS A 153 8.08 -22.26 -2.97
CA LYS A 153 6.97 -22.00 -2.04
C LYS A 153 5.61 -22.37 -2.64
N GLY A 154 5.60 -22.84 -3.88
CA GLY A 154 4.43 -23.23 -4.63
C GLY A 154 3.54 -22.06 -5.06
N PRO A 155 2.57 -22.32 -5.93
CA PRO A 155 1.70 -21.29 -6.52
C PRO A 155 0.76 -20.67 -5.47
N GLY A 156 0.43 -21.43 -4.42
CA GLY A 156 -0.33 -20.96 -3.25
C GLY A 156 0.36 -19.83 -2.48
N ALA A 157 1.69 -19.70 -2.54
CA ALA A 157 2.39 -18.58 -1.90
C ALA A 157 2.13 -17.25 -2.61
N ILE A 158 2.03 -17.25 -3.94
CA ILE A 158 1.64 -16.06 -4.72
C ILE A 158 0.21 -15.67 -4.36
N ALA A 159 -0.72 -16.63 -4.37
CA ALA A 159 -2.11 -16.38 -3.98
C ALA A 159 -2.21 -15.79 -2.57
N GLY A 160 -1.40 -16.28 -1.62
CA GLY A 160 -1.29 -15.73 -0.29
C GLY A 160 -0.86 -14.26 -0.27
N VAL A 161 0.17 -13.89 -1.04
CA VAL A 161 0.63 -12.50 -1.14
C VAL A 161 -0.45 -11.59 -1.74
N LEU A 162 -1.12 -12.03 -2.80
CA LEU A 162 -2.17 -11.25 -3.46
C LEU A 162 -3.37 -11.04 -2.52
N LYS A 163 -3.78 -12.09 -1.79
CA LYS A 163 -4.84 -12.00 -0.77
C LYS A 163 -4.50 -10.98 0.31
N GLU A 164 -3.27 -11.02 0.83
CA GLU A 164 -2.80 -10.07 1.84
C GLU A 164 -2.72 -8.65 1.30
N PHE A 165 -2.31 -8.46 0.04
CA PHE A 165 -2.32 -7.16 -0.63
C PHE A 165 -3.74 -6.58 -0.68
N TRP A 166 -4.73 -7.36 -1.12
CA TRP A 166 -6.12 -6.90 -1.21
C TRP A 166 -6.71 -6.58 0.16
N ARG A 167 -6.35 -7.36 1.21
CA ARG A 167 -6.76 -7.04 2.58
C ARG A 167 -6.22 -5.68 3.00
N MET A 168 -4.91 -5.45 2.87
CA MET A 168 -4.28 -4.19 3.27
C MET A 168 -4.78 -3.01 2.43
N TRP A 169 -4.98 -3.22 1.13
CA TRP A 169 -5.57 -2.23 0.23
C TRP A 169 -7.01 -1.85 0.65
N GLY A 170 -7.82 -2.85 1.00
CA GLY A 170 -9.17 -2.66 1.53
C GLY A 170 -9.17 -1.91 2.85
N GLU A 171 -8.31 -2.30 3.80
CA GLU A 171 -8.16 -1.62 5.10
C GLU A 171 -7.75 -0.15 4.94
N MET A 172 -6.79 0.13 4.04
CA MET A 172 -6.37 1.50 3.74
C MET A 172 -7.47 2.34 3.11
N ASN A 173 -8.27 1.77 2.19
CA ASN A 173 -9.37 2.51 1.58
C ASN A 173 -10.58 2.62 2.50
N ALA A 174 -10.86 1.63 3.34
CA ALA A 174 -11.89 1.74 4.37
C ALA A 174 -11.52 2.83 5.39
N ALA A 175 -10.24 2.92 5.78
CA ALA A 175 -9.73 4.02 6.60
C ALA A 175 -9.82 5.37 5.87
N ALA A 176 -9.58 5.40 4.56
CA ALA A 176 -9.73 6.61 3.74
C ALA A 176 -11.19 6.96 3.41
N GLU A 177 -12.12 6.00 3.49
CA GLU A 177 -13.53 6.21 3.19
C GLU A 177 -14.25 6.94 4.32
N GLY A 178 -13.66 7.00 5.52
CA GLY A 178 -14.22 7.72 6.66
C GLY A 178 -15.54 7.13 7.15
N MET A 179 -15.95 7.54 8.35
CA MET A 179 -17.24 7.13 8.90
C MET A 179 -18.35 7.93 8.21
N GLU A 180 -19.27 7.24 7.53
CA GLU A 180 -20.46 7.88 6.99
C GLU A 180 -21.52 8.07 8.09
N VAL A 181 -22.03 9.29 8.23
CA VAL A 181 -23.07 9.66 9.20
C VAL A 181 -24.23 10.30 8.47
N VAL A 182 -25.42 9.74 8.63
CA VAL A 182 -26.65 10.34 8.09
C VAL A 182 -27.28 11.21 9.17
N VAL A 183 -27.49 12.49 8.87
CA VAL A 183 -28.17 13.45 9.75
C VAL A 183 -29.51 13.78 9.11
N ALA A 184 -30.61 13.43 9.78
CA ALA A 184 -31.95 13.78 9.34
C ALA A 184 -32.47 14.97 10.16
N SER A 185 -33.02 16.00 9.51
CA SER A 185 -33.63 17.15 10.20
C SER A 185 -34.79 17.76 9.41
N GLU A 186 -35.66 18.49 10.09
CA GLU A 186 -36.84 19.13 9.45
C GLU A 186 -36.50 20.33 8.56
N ARG A 187 -35.30 20.89 8.71
CA ARG A 187 -34.80 22.03 7.92
C ARG A 187 -33.41 21.74 7.38
N LYS A 188 -33.00 22.46 6.34
CA LYS A 188 -31.60 22.49 5.91
C LYS A 188 -30.71 23.00 7.05
N MET A 189 -29.72 22.22 7.45
CA MET A 189 -28.74 22.60 8.47
C MET A 189 -27.60 23.36 7.80
N ARG A 190 -27.02 24.32 8.52
CA ARG A 190 -25.85 25.05 8.04
C ARG A 190 -24.60 24.18 8.11
N VAL A 191 -23.59 24.53 7.33
CA VAL A 191 -22.32 23.79 7.26
C VAL A 191 -21.65 23.74 8.63
N GLU A 192 -21.75 24.80 9.44
CA GLU A 192 -21.15 24.86 10.78
C GLU A 192 -21.83 23.90 11.76
N GLU A 193 -23.16 23.75 11.66
CA GLU A 193 -23.91 22.80 12.49
C GLU A 193 -23.51 21.36 12.15
N LEU A 194 -23.40 21.03 10.87
CA LEU A 194 -22.94 19.72 10.40
C LEU A 194 -21.47 19.48 10.78
N ALA A 195 -20.60 20.48 10.65
CA ALA A 195 -19.20 20.37 11.05
C ALA A 195 -19.04 20.12 12.56
N LYS A 196 -19.90 20.71 13.39
CA LYS A 196 -19.93 20.43 14.83
C LYS A 196 -20.28 18.97 15.11
N ILE A 197 -21.31 18.45 14.43
CA ILE A 197 -21.69 17.03 14.53
C ILE A 197 -20.56 16.12 14.07
N ALA A 198 -19.91 16.44 12.94
CA ALA A 198 -18.75 15.69 12.44
C ALA A 198 -17.63 15.64 13.49
N GLY A 199 -17.26 16.80 14.04
CA GLY A 199 -16.20 16.89 15.05
C GLY A 199 -16.54 16.17 16.36
N GLU A 200 -17.81 16.17 16.78
CA GLU A 200 -18.26 15.37 17.91
C GLU A 200 -18.17 13.87 17.61
N MET A 201 -18.54 13.42 16.40
CA MET A 201 -18.43 12.02 16.01
C MET A 201 -16.98 11.54 15.86
N GLN A 202 -16.10 12.37 15.30
CA GLN A 202 -14.66 12.09 15.23
C GLN A 202 -14.10 11.84 16.63
N ARG A 203 -14.40 12.73 17.59
CA ARG A 203 -13.95 12.58 18.99
C ARG A 203 -14.56 11.36 19.68
N ALA A 204 -15.86 11.12 19.50
CA ALA A 204 -16.56 10.04 20.18
C ALA A 204 -16.19 8.64 19.65
N ARG A 205 -15.85 8.53 18.36
CA ARG A 205 -15.54 7.25 17.71
C ARG A 205 -14.06 7.05 17.41
N GLY A 206 -13.23 8.06 17.64
CA GLY A 206 -11.80 8.00 17.34
C GLY A 206 -11.52 7.83 15.85
N VAL A 207 -12.33 8.46 14.99
CA VAL A 207 -12.20 8.35 13.53
C VAL A 207 -11.67 9.67 12.97
N ASP A 208 -10.69 9.58 12.07
CA ASP A 208 -10.00 10.75 11.52
C ASP A 208 -10.81 11.48 10.43
N LEU A 209 -11.75 10.79 9.77
CA LEU A 209 -12.58 11.33 8.69
C LEU A 209 -14.05 10.93 8.88
N VAL A 210 -14.95 11.91 8.79
CA VAL A 210 -16.41 11.69 8.84
C VAL A 210 -17.04 12.29 7.58
N LYS A 211 -17.86 11.52 6.88
CA LYS A 211 -18.66 11.95 5.73
C LYS A 211 -20.11 12.11 6.18
N ILE A 212 -20.66 13.33 6.13
CA ILE A 212 -22.06 13.56 6.50
C ILE A 212 -22.96 13.56 5.27
N LYS A 213 -24.02 12.75 5.30
CA LYS A 213 -25.18 12.87 4.41
C LYS A 213 -26.31 13.56 5.16
N HIS A 214 -26.71 14.74 4.69
CA HIS A 214 -27.76 15.52 5.33
C HIS A 214 -29.09 15.33 4.59
N LEU A 215 -30.11 14.81 5.29
CA LEU A 215 -31.46 14.61 4.79
C LEU A 215 -32.39 15.63 5.44
N PHE A 216 -33.09 16.41 4.64
CA PHE A 216 -34.10 17.34 5.15
C PHE A 216 -35.30 17.47 4.21
N VAL A 217 -36.43 17.84 4.79
CA VAL A 217 -37.66 18.11 4.04
C VAL A 217 -37.60 19.54 3.52
N GLU A 218 -37.55 19.70 2.20
CA GLU A 218 -37.69 21.01 1.56
C GLU A 218 -39.18 21.31 1.47
N ARG A 219 -39.67 22.17 2.37
CA ARG A 219 -41.01 22.73 2.24
C ARG A 219 -40.94 23.88 1.26
N ASP A 220 -41.38 23.66 0.03
CA ASP A 220 -41.70 24.72 -0.91
C ASP A 220 -42.79 25.58 -0.26
N MET A 221 -42.41 26.76 0.21
CA MET A 221 -43.38 27.80 0.47
C MET A 221 -43.74 28.40 -0.88
N ASP A 222 -44.82 27.93 -1.47
CA ASP A 222 -45.51 28.63 -2.56
C ASP A 222 -45.97 30.00 -2.03
N ILE A 223 -45.11 31.01 -2.20
CA ILE A 223 -45.48 32.41 -2.05
C ILE A 223 -46.12 32.84 -3.37
N SER A 224 -47.35 32.40 -3.58
CA SER A 224 -48.33 33.18 -4.35
C SER A 224 -49.02 34.08 -3.30
N ARG A 225 -48.67 35.36 -3.09
CA ARG A 225 -49.03 36.53 -3.93
C ARG A 225 -50.28 36.17 -4.74
N VAL A 226 -51.50 36.58 -4.40
CA VAL A 226 -52.03 37.89 -3.98
C VAL A 226 -53.33 37.65 -3.22
#